data_AF-A0A966Y1L3-F1
#
_entry.id   AF-A0A966Y1L3-F1
#
_cell.length_a   1.000
_cell.length_b   1.000
_cell.length_c   1.000
_cell.angle_alpha   90.00
_cell.angle_beta   90.00
_cell.angle_gamma   90.00
#
_symmetry.space_group_name_H-M   'P 1'
#
loop_
_entity.id
_entity.type
_entity.pdbx_description
1 polymer ?
#
loop_
_entity_poly.entity_id
_entity_poly.type
_entity_poly.pdbx_seq_one_letter_code
_entity_poly.pdbx_strand_id
1 'polypeptide(L)'
;MRRAISILLLLVFGAAPAAAQIPPEWQSAAQAVIGELERDTPQAAKPWGTEITQGWNLARAWRRHNNGNVEIILAEFLTFTALCRRGCAGSTIEGQGYIAMAQQVKGLLAEQGGSYGLAANAHAWLASLPDPSGAAQKNAALWAKDLDVAAADFATGNIYALTWLLARNRPTPAEQAETFARFAIFVQGKAWIGARCLDISKVATALDAPPRIDSCK
;
A
#
# COMPACT_ATOMS: atom_id res chain seq x y z
N MET A 1 -8.48 -51.37 16.73
CA MET A 1 -9.14 -50.08 17.06
C MET A 1 -8.16 -48.94 17.34
N ARG A 2 -7.14 -49.08 18.19
CA ARG A 2 -6.17 -47.98 18.48
C ARG A 2 -5.43 -47.43 17.24
N ARG A 3 -5.05 -48.28 16.28
CA ARG A 3 -4.36 -47.84 15.05
C ARG A 3 -5.23 -47.03 14.08
N ALA A 4 -6.56 -47.25 14.09
CA ALA A 4 -7.47 -46.50 13.23
C ALA A 4 -7.72 -45.06 13.74
N ILE A 5 -7.67 -44.87 15.06
CA ILE A 5 -7.83 -43.56 15.70
C ILE A 5 -6.60 -42.67 15.44
N SER A 6 -5.39 -43.25 15.43
CA SER A 6 -4.15 -42.51 15.15
C SER A 6 -4.07 -41.98 13.72
N ILE A 7 -4.60 -42.73 12.73
CA ILE A 7 -4.63 -42.30 11.32
C ILE A 7 -5.67 -41.19 11.11
N LEU A 8 -6.80 -41.25 11.82
CA LEU A 8 -7.84 -40.22 11.75
C LEU A 8 -7.37 -38.88 12.36
N LEU A 9 -6.57 -38.92 13.44
CA LEU A 9 -5.98 -37.71 14.05
C LEU A 9 -4.92 -37.06 13.14
N LEU A 10 -4.10 -37.85 12.43
CA LEU A 10 -3.11 -37.34 11.47
C LEU A 10 -3.75 -36.71 10.22
N LEU A 11 -4.94 -37.18 9.81
CA LEU A 11 -5.69 -36.60 8.70
C LEU A 11 -6.41 -35.29 9.06
N VAL A 12 -6.75 -35.07 10.35
CA VAL A 12 -7.36 -33.81 10.81
C VAL A 12 -6.33 -32.69 11.01
N PHE A 13 -5.05 -33.03 11.19
CA PHE A 13 -3.94 -32.06 11.16
C PHE A 13 -3.34 -31.86 9.75
N GLY A 14 -3.87 -32.54 8.74
CA GLY A 14 -3.47 -32.39 7.35
C GLY A 14 -4.05 -31.12 6.72
N ALA A 15 -3.17 -30.16 6.44
CA ALA A 15 -3.42 -28.97 5.64
C ALA A 15 -4.25 -27.85 6.29
N ALA A 16 -3.79 -27.33 7.45
CA ALA A 16 -3.81 -25.87 7.54
C ALA A 16 -2.91 -25.37 6.40
N PRO A 17 -3.40 -24.53 5.47
CA PRO A 17 -2.53 -23.95 4.46
C PRO A 17 -1.38 -23.28 5.22
N ALA A 18 -0.13 -23.61 4.89
CA ALA A 18 1.01 -22.92 5.44
C ALA A 18 0.74 -21.42 5.26
N ALA A 19 0.45 -20.72 6.36
CA ALA A 19 0.28 -19.29 6.32
C ALA A 19 1.60 -18.78 5.76
N ALA A 20 1.59 -18.30 4.52
CA ALA A 20 2.80 -17.84 3.87
C ALA A 20 3.43 -16.82 4.81
N GLN A 21 4.62 -17.15 5.31
CA GLN A 21 5.30 -16.35 6.30
C GLN A 21 5.67 -15.02 5.66
N ILE A 22 5.55 -13.93 6.43
CA ILE A 22 5.97 -12.61 5.99
C ILE A 22 7.49 -12.63 5.92
N PRO A 23 8.11 -12.32 4.78
CA PRO A 23 9.56 -12.23 4.71
C PRO A 23 10.10 -11.21 5.73
N PRO A 24 11.16 -11.52 6.51
CA PRO A 24 11.68 -10.61 7.54
C PRO A 24 12.09 -9.24 7.01
N GLU A 25 12.60 -9.18 5.78
CA GLU A 25 13.00 -7.95 5.10
C GLU A 25 11.80 -7.07 4.77
N TRP A 26 10.62 -7.65 4.55
CA TRP A 26 9.38 -6.90 4.36
C TRP A 26 8.92 -6.27 5.67
N GLN A 27 8.96 -7.01 6.79
CA GLN A 27 8.60 -6.45 8.10
C GLN A 27 9.47 -5.24 8.46
N SER A 28 10.78 -5.38 8.25
CA SER A 28 11.75 -4.30 8.48
C SER A 28 11.49 -3.11 7.55
N ALA A 29 11.20 -3.37 6.27
CA ALA A 29 10.83 -2.34 5.30
C ALA A 29 9.57 -1.58 5.72
N ALA A 30 8.51 -2.28 6.16
CA ALA A 30 7.28 -1.65 6.64
C ALA A 30 7.56 -0.74 7.84
N GLN A 31 8.31 -1.23 8.83
CA GLN A 31 8.63 -0.44 10.01
C GLN A 31 9.43 0.81 9.68
N ALA A 32 10.44 0.68 8.82
CA ALA A 32 11.27 1.82 8.42
C ALA A 32 10.48 2.83 7.59
N VAL A 33 9.80 2.40 6.53
CA VAL A 33 9.12 3.31 5.60
C VAL A 33 7.92 3.96 6.26
N ILE A 34 7.06 3.18 6.91
CA ILE A 34 5.84 3.73 7.54
C ILE A 34 6.23 4.57 8.76
N GLY A 35 7.24 4.15 9.54
CA GLY A 35 7.77 4.97 10.62
C GLY A 35 8.29 6.32 10.13
N GLU A 36 8.95 6.36 8.97
CA GLU A 36 9.42 7.60 8.36
C GLU A 36 8.28 8.52 7.92
N LEU A 37 7.25 7.95 7.30
CA LEU A 37 6.03 8.66 6.95
C LEU A 37 5.37 9.23 8.22
N GLU A 38 5.40 8.50 9.34
CA GLU A 38 4.75 8.88 10.60
C GLU A 38 5.59 9.82 11.48
N ARG A 39 6.89 10.03 11.21
CA ARG A 39 7.91 10.62 12.09
C ARG A 39 7.47 11.83 12.95
N ASP A 40 6.61 12.69 12.41
CA ASP A 40 6.18 13.94 13.06
C ASP A 40 4.70 13.92 13.48
N THR A 41 4.13 12.73 13.65
CA THR A 41 2.71 12.52 13.98
C THR A 41 2.56 11.77 15.31
N PRO A 42 1.42 11.90 16.02
CA PRO A 42 1.14 11.07 17.21
C PRO A 42 1.21 9.56 16.92
N GLN A 43 0.99 9.17 15.67
CA GLN A 43 1.03 7.78 15.23
C GLN A 43 2.45 7.17 15.36
N ALA A 44 3.53 7.94 15.18
CA ALA A 44 4.89 7.43 15.30
C ALA A 44 5.24 6.93 16.72
N ALA A 45 4.61 7.50 17.75
CA ALA A 45 4.84 7.11 19.14
C ALA A 45 4.13 5.81 19.53
N LYS A 46 3.14 5.36 18.75
CA LYS A 46 2.38 4.15 19.06
C LYS A 46 3.26 2.91 18.84
N PRO A 47 3.32 1.94 19.76
CA PRO A 47 4.02 0.68 19.50
C PRO A 47 3.45 -0.06 18.28
N TRP A 48 4.29 -0.84 17.61
CA TRP A 48 3.84 -1.74 16.56
C TRP A 48 3.11 -2.94 17.17
N GLY A 49 1.97 -3.30 16.61
CA GLY A 49 1.16 -4.45 17.01
C GLY A 49 0.87 -5.40 15.86
N THR A 50 -0.40 -5.78 15.69
CA THR A 50 -0.84 -6.76 14.69
C THR A 50 -0.94 -6.20 13.27
N GLU A 51 -0.73 -4.91 13.06
CA GLU A 51 -0.91 -4.25 11.77
C GLU A 51 -0.06 -4.84 10.63
N ILE A 52 1.14 -5.35 10.95
CA ILE A 52 2.01 -6.03 9.97
C ILE A 52 1.32 -7.32 9.48
N THR A 53 0.85 -8.15 10.40
CA THR A 53 0.15 -9.40 10.08
C THR A 53 -1.21 -9.14 9.41
N GLN A 54 -1.95 -8.14 9.88
CA GLN A 54 -3.23 -7.76 9.29
C GLN A 54 -3.04 -7.20 7.88
N GLY A 55 -2.06 -6.33 7.68
CA GLY A 55 -1.69 -5.77 6.38
C GLY A 55 -1.29 -6.87 5.39
N TRP A 56 -0.47 -7.83 5.83
CA TRP A 56 -0.11 -9.01 5.02
C TRP A 56 -1.33 -9.83 4.59
N ASN A 57 -2.21 -10.16 5.54
CA ASN A 57 -3.40 -10.95 5.26
C ASN A 57 -4.36 -10.21 4.31
N LEU A 58 -4.52 -8.91 4.50
CA LEU A 58 -5.35 -8.06 3.66
C LEU A 58 -4.76 -7.93 2.25
N ALA A 59 -3.45 -7.74 2.11
CA ALA A 59 -2.77 -7.72 0.82
C ALA A 59 -3.00 -9.01 0.03
N ARG A 60 -2.89 -10.17 0.69
CA ARG A 60 -3.15 -11.48 0.06
C ARG A 60 -4.60 -11.64 -0.36
N ALA A 61 -5.54 -11.22 0.50
CA ALA A 61 -6.96 -11.26 0.20
C ALA A 61 -7.30 -10.34 -0.99
N TRP A 62 -6.75 -9.12 -1.00
CA TRP A 62 -6.85 -8.16 -2.09
C TRP A 62 -6.35 -8.73 -3.41
N ARG A 63 -5.12 -9.26 -3.42
CA ARG A 63 -4.48 -9.84 -4.60
C ARG A 63 -5.27 -11.01 -5.18
N ARG A 64 -5.72 -11.91 -4.30
CA ARG A 64 -6.54 -13.06 -4.67
C ARG A 64 -7.86 -12.64 -5.30
N HIS A 65 -8.47 -11.58 -4.79
CA HIS A 65 -9.72 -11.05 -5.35
C HIS A 65 -9.52 -10.33 -6.69
N ASN A 66 -8.42 -9.58 -6.85
CA ASN A 66 -8.21 -8.77 -8.04
C ASN A 66 -7.66 -9.56 -9.23
N ASN A 67 -6.80 -10.56 -9.02
CA ASN A 67 -6.17 -11.31 -10.12
C ASN A 67 -6.05 -12.82 -9.87
N GLY A 68 -6.70 -13.38 -8.85
CA GLY A 68 -6.60 -14.81 -8.51
C GLY A 68 -5.23 -15.26 -7.96
N ASN A 69 -4.22 -14.38 -7.97
CA ASN A 69 -2.87 -14.68 -7.50
C ASN A 69 -2.77 -14.57 -5.97
N VAL A 70 -1.81 -15.28 -5.37
CA VAL A 70 -1.48 -15.23 -3.94
C VAL A 70 -0.14 -14.55 -3.67
N GLU A 71 0.70 -14.38 -4.70
CA GLU A 71 1.94 -13.62 -4.64
C GLU A 71 1.61 -12.12 -4.69
N ILE A 72 1.78 -11.47 -3.55
CA ILE A 72 1.63 -10.03 -3.41
C ILE A 72 2.95 -9.33 -3.74
N ILE A 73 2.90 -8.04 -4.05
CA ILE A 73 4.10 -7.20 -4.18
C ILE A 73 4.33 -6.36 -2.91
N LEU A 74 5.56 -5.85 -2.75
CA LEU A 74 5.92 -5.02 -1.59
C LEU A 74 5.00 -3.80 -1.45
N ALA A 75 4.61 -3.17 -2.57
CA ALA A 75 3.71 -2.01 -2.56
C ALA A 75 2.33 -2.33 -1.94
N GLU A 76 1.76 -3.51 -2.23
CA GLU A 76 0.50 -3.96 -1.64
C GLU A 76 0.68 -4.14 -0.13
N PHE A 77 1.75 -4.84 0.28
CA PHE A 77 2.04 -5.07 1.69
C PHE A 77 2.24 -3.76 2.47
N LEU A 78 3.03 -2.82 1.95
CA LEU A 78 3.25 -1.51 2.58
C LEU A 78 1.95 -0.71 2.67
N THR A 79 1.15 -0.69 1.60
CA THR A 79 -0.14 0.02 1.56
C THR A 79 -1.09 -0.50 2.63
N PHE A 80 -1.32 -1.82 2.67
CA PHE A 80 -2.29 -2.39 3.61
C PHE A 80 -1.77 -2.40 5.05
N THR A 81 -0.46 -2.50 5.26
CA THR A 81 0.13 -2.31 6.60
C THR A 81 -0.07 -0.88 7.08
N ALA A 82 0.17 0.12 6.23
CA ALA A 82 -0.06 1.53 6.57
C ALA A 82 -1.55 1.85 6.83
N LEU A 83 -2.47 1.22 6.09
CA LEU A 83 -3.91 1.31 6.38
C LEU A 83 -4.26 0.68 7.73
N CYS A 84 -3.76 -0.53 7.99
CA CYS A 84 -4.00 -1.21 9.26
C CYS A 84 -3.38 -0.50 10.45
N ARG A 85 -2.25 0.17 10.25
CA ARG A 85 -1.57 1.01 11.23
C ARG A 85 -2.47 2.16 11.70
N ARG A 86 -3.27 2.73 10.79
CA ARG A 86 -4.29 3.76 11.07
C ARG A 86 -5.61 3.19 11.63
N GLY A 87 -5.78 1.87 11.59
CA GLY A 87 -6.95 1.15 12.09
C GLY A 87 -7.66 0.38 10.98
N CYS A 88 -7.37 -0.92 10.86
CA CYS A 88 -8.20 -1.86 10.09
C CYS A 88 -8.87 -2.83 11.06
N ALA A 89 -10.16 -3.10 10.86
CA ALA A 89 -10.91 -4.08 11.63
C ALA A 89 -11.25 -5.26 10.73
N GLY A 90 -10.48 -6.35 10.83
CA GLY A 90 -10.61 -7.48 9.90
C GLY A 90 -10.22 -7.07 8.47
N SER A 91 -10.90 -7.62 7.46
CA SER A 91 -10.59 -7.36 6.05
C SER A 91 -11.28 -6.08 5.53
N THR A 92 -11.07 -4.95 6.22
CA THR A 92 -11.65 -3.65 5.86
C THR A 92 -10.60 -2.61 5.53
N ILE A 93 -10.95 -1.69 4.62
CA ILE A 93 -10.20 -0.49 4.26
C ILE A 93 -11.08 0.71 4.62
N GLU A 94 -10.64 1.53 5.59
CA GLU A 94 -11.40 2.67 6.12
C GLU A 94 -12.86 2.34 6.49
N GLY A 95 -13.07 1.20 7.15
CA GLY A 95 -14.39 0.74 7.59
C GLY A 95 -15.23 0.07 6.49
N GLN A 96 -14.79 0.07 5.23
CA GLN A 96 -15.45 -0.64 4.13
C GLN A 96 -14.82 -2.00 3.90
N GLY A 97 -15.62 -3.03 3.58
CA GLY A 97 -15.07 -4.35 3.22
C GLY A 97 -14.17 -4.28 1.99
N TYR A 98 -13.04 -5.01 2.01
CA TYR A 98 -12.02 -4.91 0.96
C TYR A 98 -12.54 -5.28 -0.44
N ILE A 99 -13.53 -6.16 -0.55
CA ILE A 99 -14.15 -6.56 -1.82
C ILE A 99 -14.91 -5.36 -2.43
N ALA A 100 -15.70 -4.65 -1.63
CA ALA A 100 -16.42 -3.47 -2.09
C ALA A 100 -15.45 -2.36 -2.52
N MET A 101 -14.36 -2.18 -1.77
CA MET A 101 -13.31 -1.23 -2.15
C MET A 101 -12.60 -1.65 -3.46
N ALA A 102 -12.32 -2.94 -3.65
CA ALA A 102 -11.74 -3.45 -4.89
C ALA A 102 -12.66 -3.24 -6.10
N GLN A 103 -13.98 -3.37 -5.91
CA GLN A 103 -14.96 -3.06 -6.96
C GLN A 103 -14.97 -1.57 -7.32
N GLN A 104 -14.88 -0.66 -6.33
CA GLN A 104 -14.75 0.78 -6.59
C GLN A 104 -13.47 1.10 -7.35
N VAL A 105 -12.34 0.46 -7.01
CA VAL A 105 -11.08 0.59 -7.76
C VAL A 105 -11.22 0.14 -9.22
N LYS A 106 -11.85 -1.01 -9.46
CA LYS A 106 -12.11 -1.50 -10.82
C LYS A 106 -13.00 -0.54 -11.62
N GLY A 107 -14.04 -0.01 -10.98
CA GLY A 107 -14.92 1.01 -11.56
C GLY A 107 -14.14 2.27 -11.94
N LEU A 108 -13.35 2.81 -11.01
CA LEU A 108 -12.51 3.98 -11.27
C LEU A 108 -11.53 3.73 -12.41
N LEU A 109 -10.84 2.58 -12.43
CA LEU A 109 -9.94 2.24 -13.55
C LEU A 109 -10.67 2.24 -14.89
N ALA A 110 -11.88 1.66 -14.96
CA ALA A 110 -12.68 1.67 -16.19
C ALA A 110 -13.10 3.08 -16.61
N GLU A 111 -13.57 3.90 -15.66
CA GLU A 111 -13.96 5.30 -15.90
C GLU A 111 -12.82 6.18 -16.41
N GLN A 112 -11.59 5.90 -15.96
CA GLN A 112 -10.42 6.70 -16.28
C GLN A 112 -9.66 6.20 -17.52
N GLY A 113 -10.17 5.19 -18.24
CA GLY A 113 -9.52 4.65 -19.44
C GLY A 113 -8.39 3.66 -19.15
N GLY A 114 -8.48 2.92 -18.05
CA GLY A 114 -7.48 1.94 -17.60
C GLY A 114 -6.35 2.56 -16.79
N SER A 115 -5.32 1.76 -16.48
CA SER A 115 -4.22 2.17 -15.59
C SER A 115 -3.45 3.41 -16.07
N TYR A 116 -3.17 3.50 -17.38
CA TYR A 116 -2.46 4.64 -17.97
C TYR A 116 -3.28 5.93 -17.90
N GLY A 117 -4.56 5.88 -18.28
CA GLY A 117 -5.45 7.03 -18.20
C GLY A 117 -5.69 7.46 -16.74
N LEU A 118 -5.83 6.50 -15.83
CA LEU A 118 -5.89 6.76 -14.39
C LEU A 118 -4.61 7.45 -13.88
N ALA A 119 -3.43 7.00 -14.27
CA ALA A 119 -2.17 7.61 -13.85
C ALA A 119 -2.07 9.08 -14.32
N ALA A 120 -2.37 9.34 -15.60
CA ALA A 120 -2.38 10.68 -16.17
C ALA A 120 -3.40 11.60 -15.47
N ASN A 121 -4.63 11.12 -15.27
CA ASN A 121 -5.71 11.91 -14.69
C ASN A 121 -5.50 12.17 -13.19
N ALA A 122 -5.01 11.19 -12.43
CA ALA A 122 -4.67 11.35 -11.02
C ALA A 122 -3.52 12.36 -10.85
N HIS A 123 -2.56 12.33 -11.76
CA HIS A 123 -1.46 13.28 -11.75
C HIS A 123 -1.93 14.71 -12.08
N ALA A 124 -2.75 14.89 -13.12
CA ALA A 124 -3.34 16.19 -13.44
C ALA A 124 -4.21 16.72 -12.28
N TRP A 125 -4.99 15.84 -11.65
CA TRP A 125 -5.77 16.17 -10.44
C TRP A 125 -4.85 16.66 -9.30
N LEU A 126 -3.80 15.91 -8.97
CA LEU A 126 -2.85 16.30 -7.92
C LEU A 126 -2.20 17.66 -8.20
N ALA A 127 -1.80 17.92 -9.44
CA ALA A 127 -1.19 19.19 -9.84
C ALA A 127 -2.14 20.40 -9.65
N SER A 128 -3.46 20.16 -9.71
CA SER A 128 -4.49 21.17 -9.53
C SER A 128 -4.95 21.39 -8.09
N LEU A 129 -4.54 20.53 -7.14
CA LEU A 129 -4.96 20.68 -5.75
C LEU A 129 -4.34 21.95 -5.13
N PRO A 130 -5.14 22.82 -4.48
CA PRO A 130 -4.63 23.98 -3.75
C PRO A 130 -4.07 23.55 -2.38
N ASP A 131 -3.00 22.75 -2.39
CA ASP A 131 -2.26 22.33 -1.19
C ASP A 131 -1.31 23.45 -0.72
N PRO A 132 -1.51 24.04 0.46
CA PRO A 132 -0.71 25.16 0.96
C PRO A 132 0.75 24.77 1.27
N SER A 133 1.06 23.48 1.43
CA SER A 133 2.44 23.02 1.63
C SER A 133 3.26 23.01 0.33
N GLY A 134 2.59 23.06 -0.82
CA GLY A 134 3.19 22.90 -2.15
C GLY A 134 3.66 21.48 -2.46
N ALA A 135 3.44 20.50 -1.57
CA ALA A 135 3.85 19.11 -1.78
C ALA A 135 3.11 18.48 -2.97
N ALA A 136 1.82 18.78 -3.16
CA ALA A 136 1.03 18.29 -4.28
C ALA A 136 1.68 18.61 -5.64
N GLN A 137 2.02 19.87 -5.90
CA GLN A 137 2.63 20.30 -7.15
C GLN A 137 4.04 19.73 -7.34
N LYS A 138 4.83 19.64 -6.25
CA LYS A 138 6.16 19.02 -6.30
C LYS A 138 6.09 17.53 -6.62
N ASN A 139 5.12 16.81 -6.03
CA ASN A 139 4.87 15.40 -6.32
C ASN A 139 4.41 15.19 -7.74
N ALA A 140 3.49 16.02 -8.22
CA ALA A 140 3.07 16.01 -9.61
C ALA A 140 4.28 16.14 -10.54
N ALA A 141 5.08 17.21 -10.37
CA ALA A 141 6.28 17.40 -11.18
C ALA A 141 7.29 16.24 -11.07
N LEU A 142 7.42 15.62 -9.89
CA LEU A 142 8.31 14.47 -9.66
C LEU A 142 7.85 13.23 -10.44
N TRP A 143 6.55 12.92 -10.40
CA TRP A 143 5.98 11.70 -11.00
C TRP A 143 5.65 11.86 -12.49
N ALA A 144 5.56 13.09 -13.00
CA ALA A 144 5.37 13.38 -14.42
C ALA A 144 6.36 12.66 -15.33
N LYS A 145 7.57 12.36 -14.82
CA LYS A 145 8.67 11.74 -15.57
C LYS A 145 8.53 10.23 -15.72
N ASP A 146 7.73 9.57 -14.88
CA ASP A 146 7.63 8.11 -14.84
C ASP A 146 6.19 7.65 -14.55
N LEU A 147 5.28 8.04 -15.44
CA LEU A 147 3.89 7.58 -15.40
C LEU A 147 3.79 6.07 -15.65
N ASP A 148 4.79 5.51 -16.33
CA ASP A 148 4.84 4.09 -16.65
C ASP A 148 4.99 3.23 -15.39
N VAL A 149 5.82 3.58 -14.40
CA VAL A 149 5.91 2.79 -13.16
C VAL A 149 4.57 2.66 -12.42
N ALA A 150 3.74 3.71 -12.41
CA ALA A 150 2.40 3.64 -11.82
C ALA A 150 1.39 2.83 -12.65
N ALA A 151 1.61 2.73 -13.97
CA ALA A 151 0.67 2.11 -14.90
C ALA A 151 1.09 0.72 -15.40
N ALA A 152 2.37 0.35 -15.30
CA ALA A 152 3.01 -0.77 -15.99
C ALA A 152 2.67 -2.15 -15.39
N ASP A 153 2.23 -2.22 -14.14
CA ASP A 153 1.82 -3.47 -13.51
C ASP A 153 0.37 -3.39 -12.99
N PHE A 154 -0.36 -4.49 -13.13
CA PHE A 154 -1.75 -4.56 -12.70
C PHE A 154 -1.89 -4.39 -11.18
N ALA A 155 -0.93 -4.87 -10.37
CA ALA A 155 -0.95 -4.65 -8.93
C ALA A 155 -0.73 -3.18 -8.60
N THR A 156 0.29 -2.58 -9.20
CA THR A 156 0.65 -1.19 -8.93
C THR A 156 -0.46 -0.23 -9.35
N GLY A 157 -1.08 -0.47 -10.51
CA GLY A 157 -2.24 0.31 -10.98
C GLY A 157 -3.44 0.25 -10.02
N ASN A 158 -3.75 -0.92 -9.46
CA ASN A 158 -4.83 -1.07 -8.47
C ASN A 158 -4.51 -0.34 -7.15
N ILE A 159 -3.27 -0.39 -6.68
CA ILE A 159 -2.84 0.33 -5.47
C ILE A 159 -2.84 1.84 -5.71
N TYR A 160 -2.41 2.29 -6.88
CA TYR A 160 -2.42 3.71 -7.23
C TYR A 160 -3.87 4.25 -7.35
N ALA A 161 -4.77 3.47 -7.95
CA ALA A 161 -6.19 3.78 -7.98
C ALA A 161 -6.84 3.81 -6.59
N LEU A 162 -6.53 2.82 -5.74
CA LEU A 162 -6.97 2.81 -4.33
C LEU A 162 -6.51 4.08 -3.61
N THR A 163 -5.23 4.43 -3.78
CA THR A 163 -4.63 5.62 -3.19
C THR A 163 -5.37 6.89 -3.61
N TRP A 164 -5.72 7.01 -4.89
CA TRP A 164 -6.48 8.16 -5.39
C TRP A 164 -7.90 8.23 -4.81
N LEU A 165 -8.60 7.09 -4.71
CA LEU A 165 -9.92 7.03 -4.07
C LEU A 165 -9.87 7.48 -2.61
N LEU A 166 -8.93 6.92 -1.84
CA LEU A 166 -8.75 7.26 -0.42
C LEU A 166 -8.41 8.73 -0.23
N ALA A 167 -7.60 9.29 -1.13
CA ALA A 167 -7.26 10.69 -1.12
C ALA A 167 -8.47 11.57 -1.38
N ARG A 168 -9.24 11.30 -2.46
CA ARG A 168 -10.45 12.08 -2.82
C ARG A 168 -11.54 12.08 -1.74
N ASN A 169 -11.54 11.09 -0.84
CA ASN A 169 -12.47 11.02 0.28
C ASN A 169 -12.07 11.92 1.48
N ARG A 170 -10.94 12.63 1.42
CA ARG A 170 -10.55 13.58 2.47
C ARG A 170 -11.26 14.93 2.31
N PRO A 171 -11.58 15.61 3.43
CA PRO A 171 -12.41 16.81 3.38
C PRO A 171 -11.67 18.04 2.86
N THR A 172 -10.35 18.13 3.01
CA THR A 172 -9.58 19.31 2.57
C THR A 172 -8.54 18.98 1.50
N PRO A 173 -8.22 19.89 0.57
CA PRO A 173 -7.18 19.69 -0.44
C PRO A 173 -5.81 19.32 0.13
N ALA A 174 -5.45 19.87 1.30
CA ALA A 174 -4.21 19.54 2.00
C ALA A 174 -4.20 18.05 2.42
N GLU A 175 -5.27 17.57 3.07
CA GLU A 175 -5.38 16.16 3.47
C GLU A 175 -5.50 15.21 2.28
N GLN A 176 -6.14 15.66 1.18
CA GLN A 176 -6.20 14.92 -0.08
C GLN A 176 -4.79 14.72 -0.65
N ALA A 177 -4.02 15.80 -0.79
CA ALA A 177 -2.65 15.76 -1.29
C ALA A 177 -1.74 14.90 -0.39
N GLU A 178 -1.82 15.09 0.92
CA GLU A 178 -1.04 14.32 1.88
C GLU A 178 -1.39 12.84 1.85
N THR A 179 -2.68 12.49 1.83
CA THR A 179 -3.13 11.09 1.74
C THR A 179 -2.66 10.46 0.43
N PHE A 180 -2.78 11.18 -0.69
CA PHE A 180 -2.33 10.68 -1.98
C PHE A 180 -0.83 10.40 -1.96
N ALA A 181 -0.01 11.37 -1.52
CA ALA A 181 1.44 11.23 -1.47
C ALA A 181 1.91 10.10 -0.55
N ARG A 182 1.31 9.96 0.64
CA ARG A 182 1.68 8.95 1.64
C ARG A 182 1.50 7.51 1.15
N PHE A 183 0.50 7.24 0.31
CA PHE A 183 0.29 5.90 -0.24
C PHE A 183 0.89 5.75 -1.64
N ALA A 184 0.91 6.80 -2.45
CA ALA A 184 1.42 6.75 -3.82
C ALA A 184 2.93 6.54 -3.86
N ILE A 185 3.65 6.94 -2.81
CA ILE A 185 5.09 6.67 -2.65
C ILE A 185 5.40 5.17 -2.74
N PHE A 186 4.50 4.27 -2.32
CA PHE A 186 4.73 2.82 -2.41
C PHE A 186 4.75 2.30 -3.85
N VAL A 187 4.17 3.07 -4.77
CA VAL A 187 4.18 2.80 -6.22
C VAL A 187 5.30 3.59 -6.89
N GLN A 188 5.39 4.89 -6.61
CA GLN A 188 6.29 5.83 -7.28
C GLN A 188 7.73 5.80 -6.74
N GLY A 189 7.95 5.18 -5.58
CA GLY A 189 9.25 5.08 -4.92
C GLY A 189 9.75 6.39 -4.32
N LYS A 190 9.24 7.56 -4.73
CA LYS A 190 9.66 8.87 -4.21
C LYS A 190 8.46 9.77 -4.01
N ALA A 191 8.47 10.59 -2.96
CA ALA A 191 7.44 11.60 -2.74
C ALA A 191 7.89 12.70 -1.78
N TRP A 192 7.35 13.89 -1.98
CA TRP A 192 7.28 14.98 -1.02
C TRP A 192 6.16 14.73 -0.02
N ILE A 193 6.51 14.64 1.27
CA ILE A 193 5.60 14.59 2.42
C ILE A 193 5.83 15.85 3.24
N GLY A 194 4.92 16.82 3.11
CA GLY A 194 5.14 18.18 3.58
C GLY A 194 6.42 18.77 2.97
N ALA A 195 7.38 19.15 3.81
CA ALA A 195 8.66 19.71 3.36
C ALA A 195 9.75 18.67 3.06
N ARG A 196 9.52 17.37 3.35
CA ARG A 196 10.53 16.31 3.19
C ARG A 196 10.32 15.57 1.88
N CYS A 197 11.36 15.40 1.07
CA CYS A 197 11.31 14.46 -0.05
C CYS A 197 11.95 13.14 0.35
N LEU A 198 11.20 12.05 0.28
CA LEU A 198 11.62 10.70 0.64
C LEU A 198 11.84 9.88 -0.63
N ASP A 199 12.88 9.06 -0.63
CA ASP A 199 13.21 8.09 -1.68
C ASP A 199 13.34 6.69 -1.07
N ILE A 200 12.38 5.83 -1.39
CA ILE A 200 12.28 4.44 -0.94
C ILE A 200 12.63 3.44 -2.05
N SER A 201 13.15 3.90 -3.20
CA SER A 201 13.46 3.04 -4.36
C SER A 201 14.46 1.91 -4.04
N LYS A 202 15.23 2.04 -2.96
CA LYS A 202 16.22 1.04 -2.52
C LYS A 202 15.72 0.10 -1.43
N VAL A 203 14.46 0.23 -0.99
CA VAL A 203 13.90 -0.59 0.09
C VAL A 203 13.76 -2.05 -0.34
N ALA A 204 13.47 -2.31 -1.62
CA ALA A 204 13.31 -3.67 -2.14
C ALA A 204 14.61 -4.31 -2.68
N THR A 205 15.71 -3.54 -2.81
CA THR A 205 16.88 -3.97 -3.60
C THR A 205 18.07 -4.43 -2.75
N ALA A 206 18.00 -4.31 -1.43
CA ALA A 206 19.08 -4.68 -0.53
C ALA A 206 18.71 -5.93 0.28
N LEU A 207 18.99 -7.10 -0.28
CA LEU A 207 18.98 -8.35 0.49
C LEU A 207 20.05 -8.26 1.58
N ASP A 208 19.70 -8.65 2.81
CA ASP A 208 20.60 -8.69 3.97
C ASP A 208 21.15 -7.35 4.49
N ALA A 209 20.56 -6.22 4.11
CA ALA A 209 20.88 -4.92 4.69
C ALA A 209 19.64 -4.20 5.24
N PRO A 210 19.78 -3.32 6.24
CA PRO A 210 18.67 -2.49 6.70
C PRO A 210 18.05 -1.70 5.53
N PRO A 211 16.72 -1.53 5.51
CA PRO A 211 16.05 -0.75 4.48
C PRO A 211 16.60 0.68 4.46
N ARG A 212 16.91 1.18 3.26
CA ARG A 212 17.47 2.51 3.07
C ARG A 212 16.40 3.46 2.54
N ILE A 213 16.18 4.54 3.29
CA ILE A 213 15.32 5.65 2.90
C ILE A 213 16.20 6.88 2.75
N ASP A 214 16.31 7.39 1.54
CA ASP A 214 17.14 8.54 1.20
C ASP A 214 16.26 9.80 1.07
N SER A 215 16.90 10.97 0.94
CA SER A 215 16.25 12.15 0.39
C SER A 215 16.29 12.12 -1.13
N CYS A 216 15.27 12.68 -1.78
CA CYS A 216 15.30 12.84 -3.23
C CYS A 216 16.49 13.70 -3.65
N LYS A 217 17.17 13.28 -4.73
CA LYS A 217 18.26 14.03 -5.38
C LYS A 217 17.70 14.94 -6.46
#